data_AF-A0AAU5KYF3-F1
#
_entry.id   AF-A0AAU5KYF3-F1
#
_cell.length_a   1.000
_cell.length_b   1.000
_cell.length_c   1.000
_cell.angle_alpha   90.00
_cell.angle_beta   90.00
_cell.angle_gamma   90.00
#
_symmetry.space_group_name_H-M   'P 1'
#
loop_
_entity.id
_entity.type
_entity.pdbx_description
1 polymer ?
#
loop_
_entity_poly.entity_id
_entity_poly.type
_entity_poly.pdbx_seq_one_letter_code
_entity_poly.pdbx_strand_id
1 'polypeptide(L)'
;MTTRAQAVEAAHRWINGELPRASADGSTGSRRVHSHEFDLGWVVWAEPSPVGVDPLTGERRAPEEVGAACAVVDRITGRFTVWPSVPVDEVTALYRDFVGAGAHDPARPPSTGRGTRAELTYRDDLGEVRSLALRSAPGLPHPALRGWWWLRERGVRPEDVLAVRTDLRLSALPGGYWAYALAAELPGARVEAELSYGPRFDHRAAAVRALPAEPGGPVRNRVPFPRGGPAPAAGADDGLAALLVERFGAGGVRRFDPADVARADLPEATARVLLTVGVPVAVEGFFALHHPRPDAIADGTRPGTVLPPLAAHLAQTGRGTRVAERERLALAPQLLLGTDGWALIALDTACGAVRAVDPDYATARHCNAGPAAFVRSLALFAGWLPGLPGLDPRAAGTAVAELQRALAAIDPTVFDDPENWWAVIVEQLWDGLL
;
A
#
# COMPACT_ATOMS: atom_id res chain seq x y z
N MET A 1 23.60 10.86 4.41
CA MET A 1 22.88 11.99 3.80
C MET A 1 23.50 12.27 2.45
N THR A 2 22.65 12.40 1.43
CA THR A 2 23.04 12.75 0.05
C THR A 2 23.41 14.22 -0.02
N THR A 3 24.42 14.56 -0.81
CA THR A 3 24.84 15.94 -1.07
C THR A 3 24.29 16.43 -2.41
N ARG A 4 24.24 17.75 -2.62
CA ARG A 4 23.87 18.33 -3.92
C ARG A 4 24.73 17.79 -5.07
N ALA A 5 26.03 17.61 -4.85
CA ALA A 5 26.95 17.08 -5.87
C ALA A 5 26.58 15.64 -6.27
N GLN A 6 26.22 14.81 -5.28
CA GLN A 6 25.75 13.43 -5.54
C GLN A 6 24.39 13.41 -6.26
N ALA A 7 23.47 14.31 -5.89
CA ALA A 7 22.17 14.42 -6.56
C ALA A 7 22.31 14.83 -8.03
N VAL A 8 23.15 15.84 -8.31
CA VAL A 8 23.45 16.27 -9.69
C VAL A 8 24.18 15.18 -10.47
N GLU A 9 25.05 14.40 -9.83
CA GLU A 9 25.73 13.27 -10.47
C GLU A 9 24.77 12.12 -10.80
N ALA A 10 23.83 11.80 -9.90
CA ALA A 10 22.77 10.82 -10.19
C ALA A 10 21.89 11.28 -11.37
N ALA A 11 21.52 12.55 -11.39
CA ALA A 11 20.77 13.16 -12.48
C ALA A 11 21.54 13.17 -13.81
N HIS A 12 22.85 13.47 -13.76
CA HIS A 12 23.70 13.45 -14.95
C HIS A 12 23.75 12.05 -15.57
N ARG A 13 23.97 11.01 -14.76
CA ARG A 13 23.95 9.62 -15.25
C ARG A 13 22.59 9.23 -15.82
N TRP A 14 21.50 9.71 -15.22
CA TRP A 14 20.15 9.45 -15.73
C TRP A 14 19.88 10.14 -17.08
N ILE A 15 20.28 11.40 -17.24
CA ILE A 15 19.98 12.22 -18.43
C ILE A 15 20.96 11.93 -19.57
N ASN A 16 22.25 11.77 -19.25
CA ASN A 16 23.35 11.75 -20.22
C ASN A 16 24.07 10.40 -20.29
N GLY A 17 23.72 9.42 -19.46
CA GLY A 17 24.47 8.16 -19.36
C GLY A 17 25.91 8.39 -18.90
N GLU A 18 26.86 7.76 -19.58
CA GLU A 18 28.30 7.85 -19.30
C GLU A 18 29.00 9.01 -20.02
N LEU A 19 28.25 9.90 -20.69
CA LEU A 19 28.85 11.06 -21.36
C LEU A 19 29.54 11.97 -20.34
N PRO A 20 30.71 12.55 -20.66
CA PRO A 20 31.34 13.53 -19.78
C PRO A 20 30.42 14.75 -19.57
N ARG A 21 30.57 15.43 -18.43
CA ARG A 21 29.80 16.65 -18.15
C ARG A 21 30.08 17.73 -19.20
N ALA A 22 29.02 18.43 -19.61
CA ALA A 22 29.09 19.48 -20.62
C ALA A 22 30.17 20.51 -20.25
N SER A 23 31.15 20.69 -21.11
CA SER A 23 32.05 21.83 -21.06
C SER A 23 31.28 23.13 -21.36
N ALA A 24 31.77 24.27 -20.86
CA ALA A 24 31.12 25.58 -21.03
C ALA A 24 30.94 26.01 -22.49
N ASP A 25 31.62 25.34 -23.43
CA ASP A 25 31.59 25.56 -24.87
C ASP A 25 30.57 24.68 -25.64
N GLY A 26 29.83 23.78 -24.95
CA GLY A 26 28.80 22.93 -25.56
C GLY A 26 29.33 21.79 -26.44
N SER A 27 30.64 21.52 -26.46
CA SER A 27 31.27 20.56 -27.38
C SER A 27 31.01 19.08 -27.05
N THR A 28 30.48 18.77 -25.87
CA THR A 28 30.42 17.39 -25.34
C THR A 28 29.11 16.63 -25.62
N GLY A 29 28.11 17.23 -26.28
CA GLY A 29 26.83 16.57 -26.58
C GLY A 29 25.95 16.22 -25.37
N SER A 30 26.47 16.32 -24.13
CA SER A 30 25.72 16.14 -22.89
C SER A 30 24.86 17.35 -22.57
N ARG A 31 23.65 17.12 -22.06
CA ARG A 31 22.73 18.16 -21.61
C ARG A 31 23.09 18.64 -20.22
N ARG A 32 23.00 19.95 -19.99
CA ARG A 32 23.19 20.52 -18.65
C ARG A 32 22.08 20.03 -17.72
N VAL A 33 22.44 19.72 -16.48
CA VAL A 33 21.50 19.34 -15.43
C VAL A 33 21.19 20.55 -14.56
N HIS A 34 19.91 20.85 -14.38
CA HIS A 34 19.42 21.82 -13.41
C HIS A 34 18.99 21.11 -12.12
N SER A 35 19.06 21.84 -11.00
CA SER A 35 18.69 21.33 -9.68
C SER A 35 17.99 22.42 -8.87
N HIS A 36 16.90 22.10 -8.19
CA HIS A 36 16.26 22.92 -7.17
C HIS A 36 16.25 22.17 -5.83
N GLU A 37 16.74 22.80 -4.77
CA GLU A 37 16.81 22.20 -3.44
C GLU A 37 15.55 22.54 -2.62
N PHE A 38 15.02 21.55 -1.91
CA PHE A 38 13.90 21.71 -0.98
C PHE A 38 14.16 20.91 0.31
N ASP A 39 13.21 20.96 1.26
CA ASP A 39 13.35 20.36 2.59
C ASP A 39 13.64 18.85 2.56
N LEU A 40 13.14 18.12 1.54
CA LEU A 40 13.32 16.67 1.46
C LEU A 40 14.41 16.18 0.49
N GLY A 41 15.03 17.08 -0.29
CA GLY A 41 15.97 16.66 -1.33
C GLY A 41 16.19 17.68 -2.44
N TRP A 42 16.39 17.17 -3.66
CA TRP A 42 16.58 17.98 -4.86
C TRP A 42 15.64 17.52 -5.96
N VAL A 43 14.92 18.46 -6.59
CA VAL A 43 14.30 18.26 -7.90
C VAL A 43 15.37 18.50 -8.96
N VAL A 44 15.53 17.58 -9.91
CA VAL A 44 16.54 17.63 -10.96
C VAL A 44 15.90 17.42 -12.33
N TRP A 45 16.36 18.16 -13.34
CA TRP A 45 15.85 18.07 -14.70
C TRP A 45 16.91 18.46 -15.71
N ALA A 46 16.73 18.04 -16.97
CA ALA A 46 17.62 18.40 -18.05
C ALA A 46 17.30 19.80 -18.59
N GLU A 47 18.32 20.53 -19.04
CA GLU A 47 18.13 21.73 -19.85
C GLU A 47 17.29 21.36 -21.10
N PRO A 48 16.23 22.12 -21.42
CA PRO A 48 15.42 21.86 -22.60
C PRO A 48 16.28 21.90 -23.86
N SER A 49 16.03 20.97 -24.80
CA SER A 49 16.69 21.02 -26.10
C SER A 49 16.34 22.35 -26.79
N PRO A 50 17.32 23.04 -27.42
CA PRO A 50 17.05 24.25 -28.17
C PRO A 50 16.02 23.96 -29.28
N VAL A 51 15.15 24.92 -29.55
CA VAL A 51 14.11 24.78 -30.58
C VAL A 51 14.77 24.57 -31.94
N GLY A 52 14.63 23.37 -32.49
CA GLY A 52 15.04 23.08 -33.86
C GLY A 52 14.19 23.89 -34.83
N VAL A 53 14.83 24.50 -35.82
CA VAL A 53 14.16 25.17 -36.94
C VAL A 53 14.51 24.38 -38.19
N ASP A 54 13.52 24.07 -39.02
CA ASP A 54 13.77 23.41 -40.30
C ASP A 54 14.63 24.34 -41.18
N PRO A 55 15.83 23.92 -41.62
CA PRO A 55 16.74 24.78 -42.36
C PRO A 55 16.25 25.10 -43.79
N LEU A 56 15.28 24.37 -44.32
CA LEU A 56 14.71 24.59 -45.65
C LEU A 56 13.44 25.44 -45.60
N THR A 57 12.60 25.27 -44.58
CA THR A 57 11.31 25.98 -44.48
C THR A 57 11.29 27.12 -43.47
N GLY A 58 12.28 27.18 -42.57
CA GLY A 58 12.32 28.16 -41.48
C GLY A 58 11.25 27.93 -40.39
N GLU A 59 10.48 26.85 -40.49
CA GLU A 59 9.42 26.53 -39.53
C GLU A 59 9.99 25.87 -38.28
N ARG A 60 9.36 26.10 -37.13
CA ARG A 60 9.73 25.41 -35.89
C ARG A 60 9.50 23.92 -36.06
N ARG A 61 10.53 23.12 -35.86
CA ARG A 61 10.41 21.67 -35.73
C ARG A 61 9.70 21.37 -34.41
N ALA A 62 8.85 20.35 -34.43
CA ALA A 62 8.35 19.78 -33.18
C ALA A 62 9.55 19.35 -32.31
N PRO A 63 9.52 19.60 -30.99
CA PRO A 63 10.56 19.10 -30.09
C PRO A 63 10.75 17.59 -30.29
N GLU A 64 12.01 17.15 -30.40
CA GLU A 64 12.31 15.72 -30.55
C GLU A 64 11.90 14.89 -29.32
N GLU A 65 11.76 15.55 -28.16
CA GLU A 65 11.26 14.97 -26.91
C GLU A 65 10.03 15.72 -26.40
N VAL A 66 8.93 14.99 -26.18
CA VAL A 66 7.70 15.51 -25.58
C VAL A 66 7.81 15.39 -24.06
N GLY A 67 7.91 16.53 -23.36
CA GLY A 67 7.90 16.63 -21.90
C GLY A 67 9.18 16.08 -21.24
N ALA A 68 10.14 16.96 -20.92
CA ALA A 68 11.31 16.53 -20.16
C ALA A 68 10.88 16.15 -18.74
N ALA A 69 10.81 14.83 -18.46
CA ALA A 69 10.55 14.34 -17.12
C ALA A 69 11.54 14.99 -16.13
N CYS A 70 11.09 15.21 -14.90
CA CYS A 70 11.97 15.61 -13.82
C CYS A 70 12.16 14.43 -12.86
N ALA A 71 13.12 14.53 -11.97
CA ALA A 71 13.33 13.53 -10.93
C ALA A 71 13.53 14.19 -9.58
N VAL A 72 13.30 13.43 -8.51
CA VAL A 72 13.62 13.82 -7.14
C VAL A 72 14.68 12.88 -6.59
N VAL A 73 15.73 13.48 -6.01
CA VAL A 73 16.75 12.79 -5.23
C VAL A 73 16.53 13.08 -3.75
N ASP A 74 16.18 12.06 -2.98
CA ASP A 74 15.91 12.18 -1.55
C ASP A 74 17.18 12.46 -0.75
N ARG A 75 17.13 13.43 0.17
CA ARG A 75 18.28 13.85 0.98
C ARG A 75 18.75 12.78 1.95
N ILE A 76 17.83 12.01 2.52
CA ILE A 76 18.14 11.07 3.59
C ILE A 76 18.57 9.74 2.99
N THR A 77 17.75 9.22 2.08
CA THR A 77 17.91 7.89 1.50
C THR A 77 18.78 7.87 0.23
N GLY A 78 18.92 9.00 -0.46
CA GLY A 78 19.56 9.05 -1.78
C GLY A 78 18.74 8.41 -2.91
N ARG A 79 17.49 8.01 -2.61
CA ARG A 79 16.58 7.42 -3.59
C ARG A 79 16.31 8.40 -4.73
N PHE A 80 16.40 7.90 -5.96
CA PHE A 80 16.11 8.62 -7.19
C PHE A 80 14.74 8.18 -7.72
N THR A 81 13.82 9.13 -7.94
CA THR A 81 12.46 8.86 -8.42
C THR A 81 12.11 9.79 -9.57
N VAL A 82 11.44 9.28 -10.61
CA VAL A 82 11.05 10.06 -11.79
C VAL A 82 9.61 10.55 -11.64
N TRP A 83 9.36 11.79 -12.03
CA TRP A 83 8.11 12.51 -11.83
C TRP A 83 7.63 13.16 -13.15
N PRO A 84 6.32 13.46 -13.27
CA PRO A 84 5.78 14.18 -14.42
C PRO A 84 6.51 15.49 -14.69
N SER A 85 6.49 15.93 -15.95
CA SER A 85 7.03 17.22 -16.37
C SER A 85 6.09 18.38 -15.96
N VAL A 86 5.98 18.63 -14.66
CA VAL A 86 5.19 19.72 -14.05
C VAL A 86 6.13 20.73 -13.35
N PRO A 87 5.66 21.95 -13.01
CA PRO A 87 6.48 22.93 -12.31
C PRO A 87 7.12 22.37 -11.02
N VAL A 88 8.32 22.83 -10.68
CA VAL A 88 9.11 22.34 -9.54
C VAL A 88 8.34 22.35 -8.21
N ASP A 89 7.50 23.38 -7.98
CA ASP A 89 6.67 23.48 -6.78
C ASP A 89 5.62 22.36 -6.71
N GLU A 90 5.06 21.96 -7.86
CA GLU A 90 4.11 20.86 -7.98
C GLU A 90 4.80 19.51 -7.76
N VAL A 91 5.99 19.31 -8.34
CA VAL A 91 6.82 18.12 -8.07
C VAL A 91 7.15 18.00 -6.58
N THR A 92 7.48 19.13 -5.94
CA THR A 92 7.77 19.19 -4.51
C THR A 92 6.55 18.79 -3.68
N ALA A 93 5.35 19.28 -4.04
CA ALA A 93 4.10 18.89 -3.38
C ALA A 93 3.81 17.40 -3.56
N LEU A 94 3.92 16.87 -4.79
CA LEU A 94 3.72 15.46 -5.10
C LEU A 94 4.71 14.56 -4.36
N TYR A 95 5.98 14.95 -4.28
CA TYR A 95 6.98 14.19 -3.53
C TYR A 95 6.73 14.24 -2.03
N ARG A 96 6.29 15.38 -1.48
CA ARG A 96 5.86 15.47 -0.08
C ARG A 96 4.68 14.53 0.18
N ASP A 97 3.70 14.47 -0.71
CA ASP A 97 2.61 13.50 -0.57
C ASP A 97 3.13 12.06 -0.57
N PHE A 98 3.98 11.71 -1.54
CA PHE A 98 4.54 10.37 -1.73
C PHE A 98 5.19 9.77 -0.49
N VAL A 99 5.84 10.62 0.30
CA VAL A 99 6.50 10.24 1.55
C VAL A 99 5.64 10.48 2.80
N GLY A 100 4.37 10.85 2.63
CA GLY A 100 3.41 11.14 3.70
C GLY A 100 3.59 12.50 4.38
N ALA A 101 4.41 13.40 3.82
CA ALA A 101 4.69 14.74 4.32
C ALA A 101 3.83 15.87 3.72
N GLY A 102 2.89 15.58 2.82
CA GLY A 102 2.14 16.57 2.04
C GLY A 102 1.55 17.73 2.85
N ALA A 103 0.80 17.40 3.91
CA ALA A 103 0.15 18.37 4.81
C ALA A 103 0.69 18.29 6.25
N HIS A 104 1.88 17.71 6.43
CA HIS A 104 2.43 17.52 7.77
C HIS A 104 2.95 18.83 8.35
N ASP A 105 2.52 19.16 9.56
CA ASP A 105 3.05 20.26 10.36
C ASP A 105 3.69 19.68 11.63
N PRO A 106 5.03 19.76 11.77
CA PRO A 106 5.74 19.24 12.94
C PRO A 106 5.42 20.02 14.22
N ALA A 107 4.85 21.23 14.13
CA ALA A 107 4.41 22.01 15.28
C ALA A 107 3.02 21.60 15.79
N ARG A 108 2.30 20.74 15.05
CA ARG A 108 0.98 20.23 15.43
C ARG A 108 1.07 18.80 15.95
N PRO A 109 0.20 18.39 16.89
CA PRO A 109 0.11 16.99 17.27
C PRO A 109 -0.33 16.13 16.08
N PRO A 110 0.06 14.85 16.02
CA PRO A 110 -0.49 13.91 15.05
C PRO A 110 -2.01 13.82 15.16
N SER A 111 -2.70 13.71 14.02
CA SER A 111 -4.15 13.54 13.98
C SER A 111 -4.57 12.82 12.71
N THR A 112 -5.46 11.83 12.82
CA THR A 112 -6.06 11.18 11.66
C THR A 112 -7.04 12.12 10.93
N GLY A 113 -7.37 11.75 9.69
CA GLY A 113 -8.44 12.35 8.91
C GLY A 113 -9.82 11.96 9.42
N ARG A 114 -10.84 12.59 8.84
CA ARG A 114 -12.25 12.36 9.16
C ARG A 114 -12.82 11.05 8.59
N GLY A 115 -12.04 10.28 7.84
CA GLY A 115 -12.50 9.14 7.08
C GLY A 115 -13.52 9.52 6.01
N THR A 116 -14.55 8.69 5.86
CA THR A 116 -15.64 8.90 4.91
C THR A 116 -17.00 8.79 5.59
N ARG A 117 -18.00 9.49 5.06
CA ARG A 117 -19.42 9.25 5.34
C ARG A 117 -19.98 8.27 4.32
N ALA A 118 -20.86 7.38 4.79
CA ALA A 118 -21.70 6.54 3.95
C ALA A 118 -23.17 6.78 4.25
N GLU A 119 -23.98 6.91 3.22
CA GLU A 119 -25.44 7.00 3.30
C GLU A 119 -26.09 5.87 2.52
N LEU A 120 -26.91 5.08 3.20
CA LEU A 120 -27.69 4.00 2.64
C LEU A 120 -29.14 4.46 2.51
N THR A 121 -29.67 4.45 1.29
CA THR A 121 -31.09 4.68 1.01
C THR A 121 -31.78 3.32 0.89
N TYR A 122 -32.86 3.10 1.63
CA TYR A 122 -33.55 1.80 1.70
C TYR A 122 -35.06 1.98 1.85
N ARG A 123 -35.84 0.91 1.60
CA ARG A 123 -37.26 0.83 1.94
C ARG A 123 -37.44 0.18 3.31
N ASP A 124 -38.20 0.81 4.19
CA ASP A 124 -38.57 0.23 5.48
C ASP A 124 -39.70 -0.82 5.34
N ASP A 125 -40.14 -1.37 6.46
CA ASP A 125 -41.21 -2.38 6.54
C ASP A 125 -42.58 -1.87 6.07
N LEU A 126 -42.78 -0.55 6.06
CA LEU A 126 -43.96 0.11 5.51
C LEU A 126 -43.82 0.42 4.01
N GLY A 127 -42.66 0.13 3.42
CA GLY A 127 -42.33 0.46 2.03
C GLY A 127 -41.89 1.91 1.81
N GLU A 128 -41.74 2.69 2.88
CA GLU A 128 -41.32 4.09 2.81
C GLU A 128 -39.81 4.19 2.58
N VAL A 129 -39.39 5.16 1.77
CA VAL A 129 -37.97 5.38 1.49
C VAL A 129 -37.33 6.15 2.65
N ARG A 130 -36.29 5.57 3.24
CA ARG A 130 -35.51 6.12 4.35
C ARG A 130 -34.03 6.22 3.98
N SER A 131 -33.29 7.03 4.73
CA SER A 131 -31.83 7.12 4.68
C SER A 131 -31.22 6.83 6.04
N LEU A 132 -30.11 6.10 6.04
CA LEU A 132 -29.24 5.89 7.20
C LEU A 132 -27.84 6.38 6.88
N ALA A 133 -27.28 7.26 7.71
CA ALA A 133 -25.96 7.83 7.51
C ALA A 133 -25.01 7.48 8.65
N LEU A 134 -23.84 6.93 8.31
CA LEU A 134 -22.76 6.63 9.25
C LEU A 134 -21.46 7.31 8.80
N ARG A 135 -20.55 7.55 9.74
CA ARG A 135 -19.18 8.00 9.47
C ARG A 135 -18.18 6.93 9.88
N SER A 136 -17.01 6.93 9.25
CA SER A 136 -15.87 6.15 9.70
C SER A 136 -15.56 6.39 11.16
N ALA A 137 -15.02 5.35 11.80
CA ALA A 137 -14.51 5.40 13.17
C ALA A 137 -13.25 4.53 13.22
N PRO A 138 -12.23 4.88 14.03
CA PRO A 138 -10.99 4.13 14.09
C PRO A 138 -11.20 2.67 14.52
N GLY A 139 -10.53 1.73 13.86
CA GLY A 139 -10.58 0.30 14.17
C GLY A 139 -11.90 -0.39 13.84
N LEU A 140 -12.76 0.26 13.05
CA LEU A 140 -14.12 -0.18 12.78
C LEU A 140 -14.32 -0.40 11.28
N PRO A 141 -15.07 -1.44 10.86
CA PRO A 141 -15.34 -1.68 9.45
C PRO A 141 -15.98 -0.47 8.75
N HIS A 142 -15.85 -0.45 7.42
CA HIS A 142 -16.33 0.64 6.58
C HIS A 142 -17.78 1.04 6.92
N PRO A 143 -18.11 2.34 7.03
CA PRO A 143 -19.43 2.79 7.49
C PRO A 143 -20.60 2.27 6.64
N ALA A 144 -20.38 2.03 5.34
CA ALA A 144 -21.39 1.41 4.47
C ALA A 144 -21.78 -0.01 4.93
N LEU A 145 -20.80 -0.86 5.25
CA LEU A 145 -21.05 -2.23 5.73
C LEU A 145 -21.66 -2.22 7.13
N ARG A 146 -21.16 -1.36 8.03
CA ARG A 146 -21.77 -1.21 9.36
C ARG A 146 -23.23 -0.76 9.28
N GLY A 147 -23.53 0.21 8.39
CA GLY A 147 -24.89 0.65 8.14
C GLY A 147 -25.77 -0.47 7.59
N TRP A 148 -25.24 -1.25 6.64
CA TRP A 148 -25.93 -2.41 6.10
C TRP A 148 -26.22 -3.47 7.17
N TRP A 149 -25.23 -3.88 7.96
CA TRP A 149 -25.43 -4.88 9.02
C TRP A 149 -26.46 -4.42 10.05
N TRP A 150 -26.46 -3.14 10.41
CA TRP A 150 -27.48 -2.54 11.30
C TRP A 150 -28.90 -2.60 10.72
N LEU A 151 -29.05 -2.39 9.40
CA LEU A 151 -30.32 -2.51 8.69
C LEU A 151 -30.79 -3.98 8.62
N ARG A 152 -29.86 -4.89 8.32
CA ARG A 152 -30.12 -6.34 8.29
C ARG A 152 -30.63 -6.86 9.63
N GLU A 153 -30.03 -6.41 10.74
CA GLU A 153 -30.50 -6.73 12.09
C GLU A 153 -31.93 -6.26 12.38
N ARG A 154 -32.42 -5.27 11.61
CA ARG A 154 -33.79 -4.73 11.70
C ARG A 154 -34.75 -5.32 10.67
N GLY A 155 -34.32 -6.36 9.95
CA GLY A 155 -35.16 -7.08 9.00
C GLY A 155 -35.25 -6.42 7.62
N VAL A 156 -34.46 -5.38 7.33
CA VAL A 156 -34.36 -4.84 5.97
C VAL A 156 -33.65 -5.86 5.09
N ARG A 157 -34.26 -6.23 3.97
CA ARG A 157 -33.70 -7.21 3.04
C ARG A 157 -32.68 -6.54 2.11
N PRO A 158 -31.69 -7.28 1.57
CA PRO A 158 -30.71 -6.73 0.63
C PRO A 158 -31.33 -6.01 -0.56
N GLU A 159 -32.42 -6.56 -1.11
CA GLU A 159 -33.16 -6.00 -2.25
C GLU A 159 -33.90 -4.68 -1.93
N ASP A 160 -34.11 -4.38 -0.65
CA ASP A 160 -34.76 -3.16 -0.21
C ASP A 160 -33.75 -2.03 0.00
N VAL A 161 -32.43 -2.30 -0.08
CA VAL A 161 -31.39 -1.28 -0.12
C VAL A 161 -31.21 -0.77 -1.55
N LEU A 162 -31.61 0.48 -1.78
CA LEU A 162 -31.70 1.09 -3.11
C LEU A 162 -30.35 1.66 -3.57
N ALA A 163 -29.65 2.35 -2.67
CA ALA A 163 -28.40 3.03 -3.00
C ALA A 163 -27.47 3.14 -1.79
N VAL A 164 -26.17 3.20 -2.08
CA VAL A 164 -25.09 3.51 -1.12
C VAL A 164 -24.26 4.65 -1.69
N ARG A 165 -24.23 5.79 -1.02
CA ARG A 165 -23.46 6.98 -1.42
C ARG A 165 -22.34 7.24 -0.42
N THR A 166 -21.12 7.47 -0.89
CA THR A 166 -19.96 7.75 -0.03
C THR A 166 -19.17 8.99 -0.45
N ASP A 167 -18.47 9.63 0.49
CA ASP A 167 -17.59 10.76 0.13
C ASP A 167 -16.40 10.26 -0.72
N LEU A 168 -15.78 9.15 -0.30
CA LEU A 168 -14.68 8.50 -1.02
C LEU A 168 -15.17 7.19 -1.62
N ARG A 169 -14.79 6.88 -2.86
CA ARG A 169 -15.11 5.59 -3.48
C ARG A 169 -14.62 4.43 -2.61
N LEU A 170 -15.51 3.47 -2.34
CA LEU A 170 -15.10 2.21 -1.69
C LEU A 170 -13.98 1.58 -2.52
N SER A 171 -12.87 1.28 -1.85
CA SER A 171 -11.69 0.75 -2.52
C SER A 171 -11.50 -0.73 -2.24
N ALA A 172 -10.85 -1.40 -3.20
CA ALA A 172 -10.35 -2.75 -3.08
C ALA A 172 -8.88 -2.69 -2.61
N LEU A 173 -8.68 -2.27 -1.37
CA LEU A 173 -7.36 -2.16 -0.74
C LEU A 173 -7.22 -3.17 0.42
N PRO A 174 -5.98 -3.49 0.81
CA PRO A 174 -5.70 -4.27 2.02
C PRO A 174 -6.40 -3.70 3.26
N GLY A 175 -6.83 -4.59 4.16
CA GLY A 175 -7.58 -4.22 5.37
C GLY A 175 -9.10 -4.28 5.22
N GLY A 176 -9.61 -5.12 4.31
CA GLY A 176 -11.03 -5.50 4.26
C GLY A 176 -11.67 -5.49 2.88
N TYR A 177 -11.01 -4.95 1.84
CA TYR A 177 -11.50 -4.97 0.46
C TYR A 177 -12.99 -4.58 0.33
N TRP A 178 -13.37 -3.49 1.02
CA TRP A 178 -14.76 -3.16 1.32
C TRP A 178 -15.67 -3.05 0.10
N ALA A 179 -15.10 -2.67 -1.07
CA ALA A 179 -15.83 -2.67 -2.33
C ALA A 179 -16.36 -4.06 -2.71
N TYR A 180 -15.55 -5.12 -2.54
CA TYR A 180 -15.94 -6.49 -2.84
C TYR A 180 -16.90 -7.05 -1.79
N ALA A 181 -16.64 -6.80 -0.51
CA ALA A 181 -17.53 -7.22 0.57
C ALA A 181 -18.94 -6.61 0.42
N LEU A 182 -19.03 -5.31 0.14
CA LEU A 182 -20.31 -4.65 -0.09
C LEU A 182 -21.01 -5.18 -1.35
N ALA A 183 -20.28 -5.38 -2.44
CA ALA A 183 -20.85 -5.92 -3.68
C ALA A 183 -21.39 -7.35 -3.50
N ALA A 184 -20.76 -8.16 -2.64
CA ALA A 184 -21.22 -9.50 -2.31
C ALA A 184 -22.50 -9.49 -1.45
N GLU A 185 -22.59 -8.59 -0.47
CA GLU A 185 -23.75 -8.51 0.43
C GLU A 185 -24.93 -7.72 -0.15
N LEU A 186 -24.67 -6.73 -1.01
CA LEU A 186 -25.66 -5.84 -1.61
C LEU A 186 -25.53 -5.75 -3.14
N PRO A 187 -25.71 -6.86 -3.88
CA PRO A 187 -25.48 -6.90 -5.33
C PRO A 187 -26.46 -6.02 -6.14
N GLY A 188 -27.64 -5.70 -5.58
CA GLY A 188 -28.66 -4.88 -6.25
C GLY A 188 -28.59 -3.38 -5.95
N ALA A 189 -27.80 -2.96 -4.96
CA ALA A 189 -27.74 -1.56 -4.54
C ALA A 189 -26.89 -0.72 -5.50
N ARG A 190 -27.36 0.49 -5.84
CA ARG A 190 -26.56 1.43 -6.64
C ARG A 190 -25.48 2.08 -5.77
N VAL A 191 -24.21 1.81 -6.06
CA VAL A 191 -23.07 2.38 -5.33
C VAL A 191 -22.53 3.60 -6.07
N GLU A 192 -22.47 4.74 -5.37
CA GLU A 192 -21.98 6.03 -5.88
C GLU A 192 -20.97 6.63 -4.92
N ALA A 193 -20.04 7.43 -5.43
CA ALA A 193 -19.08 8.16 -4.62
C ALA A 193 -18.80 9.56 -5.17
N GLU A 194 -18.52 10.51 -4.28
CA GLU A 194 -18.22 11.89 -4.67
C GLU A 194 -16.80 12.04 -5.23
N LEU A 195 -15.82 11.36 -4.62
CA LEU A 195 -14.41 11.45 -4.99
C LEU A 195 -13.84 10.07 -5.37
N SER A 196 -12.97 10.07 -6.38
CA SER A 196 -12.29 8.87 -6.85
C SER A 196 -11.16 8.46 -5.91
N TYR A 197 -11.41 7.45 -5.08
CA TYR A 197 -10.41 6.79 -4.23
C TYR A 197 -10.13 5.36 -4.75
N GLY A 198 -8.91 4.84 -4.66
CA GLY A 198 -8.58 3.62 -5.39
C GLY A 198 -7.18 3.03 -5.20
N PRO A 199 -6.77 2.13 -6.10
CA PRO A 199 -5.59 1.30 -5.91
C PRO A 199 -4.27 2.07 -5.99
N ARG A 200 -4.26 3.28 -6.56
CA ARG A 200 -3.05 4.10 -6.73
C ARG A 200 -2.96 5.22 -5.72
N PHE A 201 -1.76 5.41 -5.18
CA PHE A 201 -1.42 6.38 -4.15
C PHE A 201 -1.74 7.82 -4.58
N ASP A 202 -1.38 8.20 -5.81
CA ASP A 202 -1.65 9.53 -6.36
C ASP A 202 -3.14 9.88 -6.32
N HIS A 203 -4.00 8.93 -6.70
CA HIS A 203 -5.46 9.09 -6.63
C HIS A 203 -5.96 9.16 -5.19
N ARG A 204 -5.45 8.32 -4.28
CA ARG A 204 -5.83 8.32 -2.86
C ARG A 204 -5.47 9.65 -2.21
N ALA A 205 -4.24 10.11 -2.38
CA ALA A 205 -3.75 11.37 -1.84
C ALA A 205 -4.54 12.57 -2.37
N ALA A 206 -4.83 12.60 -3.68
CA ALA A 206 -5.64 13.64 -4.29
C ALA A 206 -7.07 13.68 -3.73
N ALA A 207 -7.74 12.52 -3.61
CA ALA A 207 -9.09 12.44 -3.08
C ALA A 207 -9.17 12.87 -1.61
N VAL A 208 -8.22 12.45 -0.77
CA VAL A 208 -8.19 12.84 0.65
C VAL A 208 -7.94 14.34 0.81
N ARG A 209 -7.10 14.95 -0.02
CA ARG A 209 -6.91 16.42 -0.02
C ARG A 209 -8.16 17.17 -0.46
N ALA A 210 -8.93 16.60 -1.38
CA ALA A 210 -10.15 17.22 -1.91
C ALA A 210 -11.34 17.11 -0.94
N LEU A 211 -11.25 16.31 0.13
CA LEU A 211 -12.29 16.27 1.16
C LEU A 211 -12.41 17.64 1.85
N PRO A 212 -13.62 18.22 1.94
CA PRO A 212 -13.81 19.46 2.69
C PRO A 212 -13.38 19.31 4.15
N ALA A 213 -12.88 20.40 4.75
CA ALA A 213 -12.63 20.42 6.18
C ALA A 213 -13.97 20.32 6.95
N GLU A 214 -14.01 19.53 8.02
CA GLU A 214 -15.17 19.52 8.93
C GLU A 214 -15.13 20.81 9.78
N PRO A 215 -16.21 21.61 9.80
CA PRO A 215 -16.28 22.79 10.64
C PRO A 215 -16.04 22.43 12.12
N GLY A 216 -15.01 23.01 12.74
CA GLY A 216 -14.64 22.70 14.13
C GLY A 216 -14.06 21.31 14.36
N GLY A 217 -13.85 20.51 13.30
CA GLY A 217 -13.24 19.20 13.37
C GLY A 217 -11.70 19.25 13.51
N PRO A 218 -11.06 18.17 14.00
CA PRO A 218 -9.61 18.10 14.09
C PRO A 218 -8.98 18.13 12.69
N VAL A 219 -7.94 18.94 12.54
CA VAL A 219 -7.16 19.02 11.30
C VAL A 219 -6.27 17.80 11.21
N ARG A 220 -6.42 17.02 10.13
CA ARG A 220 -5.54 15.91 9.81
C ARG A 220 -4.08 16.37 9.82
N ASN A 221 -3.24 15.66 10.55
CA ASN A 221 -1.80 15.87 10.58
C ASN A 221 -1.09 14.51 10.57
N ARG A 222 -0.93 13.97 9.36
CA ARG A 222 -0.26 12.69 9.11
C ARG A 222 1.24 12.83 9.32
N VAL A 223 1.83 11.93 10.10
CA VAL A 223 3.29 11.87 10.25
C VAL A 223 3.90 11.20 9.00
N PRO A 224 4.94 11.79 8.37
CA PRO A 224 5.62 11.20 7.22
C PRO A 224 6.16 9.83 7.54
N PHE A 225 6.23 8.95 6.55
CA PHE A 225 6.86 7.65 6.74
C PHE A 225 8.32 7.81 7.20
N PRO A 226 8.80 6.97 8.14
CA PRO A 226 10.20 6.98 8.55
C PRO A 226 11.09 6.79 7.33
N ARG A 227 12.07 7.67 7.15
CA ARG A 227 12.97 7.63 5.99
C ARG A 227 14.37 7.29 6.43
N GLY A 228 14.87 6.19 5.88
CA GLY A 228 16.21 5.72 6.19
C GLY A 228 16.36 5.28 7.65
N GLY A 229 17.32 4.39 7.85
CA GLY A 229 17.65 3.80 9.13
C GLY A 229 18.52 2.59 8.85
N PRO A 230 19.46 2.23 9.74
CA PRO A 230 20.11 0.94 9.63
C PRO A 230 19.03 -0.13 9.58
N ALA A 231 19.15 -1.08 8.64
CA ALA A 231 18.32 -2.27 8.70
C ALA A 231 18.44 -2.82 10.12
N PRO A 232 17.32 -3.10 10.81
CA PRO A 232 17.38 -3.65 12.15
C PRO A 232 18.30 -4.87 12.09
N ALA A 233 19.28 -4.93 13.00
CA ALA A 233 20.11 -6.13 13.12
C ALA A 233 19.15 -7.30 13.20
N ALA A 234 19.26 -8.26 12.28
CA ALA A 234 18.31 -9.36 12.13
C ALA A 234 17.98 -9.89 13.51
N GLY A 235 16.82 -9.48 14.03
CA GLY A 235 16.47 -9.75 15.42
C GLY A 235 16.42 -11.25 15.51
N ALA A 236 17.32 -11.84 16.29
CA ALA A 236 17.40 -13.28 16.42
C ALA A 236 15.98 -13.81 16.62
N ASP A 237 15.61 -14.87 15.89
CA ASP A 237 14.27 -15.46 16.01
C ASP A 237 13.94 -15.93 17.43
N ASP A 238 14.93 -15.85 18.33
CA ASP A 238 14.85 -15.92 19.78
C ASP A 238 13.57 -15.27 20.30
N GLY A 239 12.69 -16.10 20.85
CA GLY A 239 11.42 -15.68 21.42
C GLY A 239 10.28 -15.38 20.43
N LEU A 240 10.52 -15.33 19.11
CA LEU A 240 9.45 -15.05 18.13
C LEU A 240 8.38 -16.13 18.13
N ALA A 241 8.79 -17.40 18.20
CA ALA A 241 7.87 -18.52 18.35
C ALA A 241 6.96 -18.37 19.58
N ALA A 242 7.52 -17.92 20.71
CA ALA A 242 6.79 -17.69 21.95
C ALA A 242 5.85 -16.49 21.83
N LEU A 243 6.30 -15.39 21.22
CA LEU A 243 5.49 -14.21 20.94
C LEU A 243 4.25 -14.54 20.10
N LEU A 244 4.40 -15.36 19.05
CA LEU A 244 3.27 -15.79 18.23
C LEU A 244 2.27 -16.63 19.03
N VAL A 245 2.76 -17.56 19.85
CA VAL A 245 1.89 -18.40 20.70
C VAL A 245 1.19 -17.57 21.78
N GLU A 246 1.86 -16.57 22.36
CA GLU A 246 1.26 -15.62 23.29
C GLU A 246 0.15 -14.81 22.60
N ARG A 247 0.40 -14.34 21.38
CA ARG A 247 -0.53 -13.48 20.63
C ARG A 247 -1.75 -14.24 20.09
N PHE A 248 -1.53 -15.43 19.53
CA PHE A 248 -2.54 -16.16 18.75
C PHE A 248 -3.00 -17.47 19.41
N GLY A 249 -2.39 -17.85 20.54
CA GLY A 249 -2.57 -19.16 21.15
C GLY A 249 -1.85 -20.28 20.37
N ALA A 250 -1.68 -21.43 21.02
CA ALA A 250 -0.97 -22.57 20.41
C ALA A 250 -1.68 -23.12 19.15
N GLY A 251 -3.01 -23.03 19.09
CA GLY A 251 -3.81 -23.43 17.93
C GLY A 251 -3.83 -22.40 16.80
N GLY A 252 -3.54 -21.14 17.10
CA GLY A 252 -3.52 -20.04 16.12
C GLY A 252 -2.19 -19.86 15.39
N VAL A 253 -1.21 -20.76 15.60
CA VAL A 253 0.10 -20.72 14.93
C VAL A 253 0.37 -22.05 14.22
N ARG A 254 0.70 -21.98 12.93
CA ARG A 254 1.02 -23.14 12.11
C ARG A 254 2.51 -23.21 11.80
N ARG A 255 3.15 -24.29 12.26
CA ARG A 255 4.45 -24.75 11.76
C ARG A 255 4.25 -25.75 10.62
N PHE A 256 5.20 -25.77 9.70
CA PHE A 256 5.14 -26.56 8.48
C PHE A 256 5.89 -27.88 8.66
N ASP A 257 5.48 -28.90 7.89
CA ASP A 257 6.16 -30.19 7.89
C ASP A 257 7.55 -30.06 7.21
N PRO A 258 8.62 -30.66 7.76
CA PRO A 258 9.95 -30.65 7.15
C PRO A 258 9.97 -31.13 5.70
N ALA A 259 9.16 -32.13 5.32
CA ALA A 259 9.10 -32.63 3.96
C ALA A 259 8.47 -31.63 3.00
N ASP A 260 7.48 -30.84 3.46
CA ASP A 260 6.85 -29.80 2.65
C ASP A 260 7.79 -28.61 2.43
N VAL A 261 8.50 -28.20 3.48
CA VAL A 261 9.50 -27.12 3.40
C VAL A 261 10.67 -27.52 2.50
N ALA A 262 11.15 -28.76 2.60
CA ALA A 262 12.24 -29.26 1.74
C ALA A 262 11.83 -29.32 0.26
N ARG A 263 10.57 -29.68 -0.05
CA ARG A 263 10.05 -29.71 -1.42
C ARG A 263 9.89 -28.32 -2.04
N ALA A 264 9.65 -27.31 -1.19
CA ALA A 264 9.44 -25.93 -1.61
C ALA A 264 10.74 -25.20 -2.00
N ASP A 265 11.92 -25.80 -1.76
CA ASP A 265 13.23 -25.25 -2.11
C ASP A 265 13.42 -23.78 -1.66
N LEU A 266 13.06 -23.52 -0.40
CA LEU A 266 13.07 -22.18 0.18
C LEU A 266 14.48 -21.76 0.61
N PRO A 267 14.80 -20.45 0.59
CA PRO A 267 15.98 -19.94 1.26
C PRO A 267 16.04 -20.39 2.73
N GLU A 268 17.23 -20.72 3.24
CA GLU A 268 17.42 -21.31 4.58
C GLU A 268 16.74 -20.49 5.69
N ALA A 269 16.87 -19.16 5.65
CA ALA A 269 16.22 -18.26 6.60
C ALA A 269 14.69 -18.38 6.57
N THR A 270 14.10 -18.49 5.39
CA THR A 270 12.65 -18.68 5.19
C THR A 270 12.21 -20.06 5.71
N ALA A 271 12.94 -21.12 5.34
CA ALA A 271 12.67 -22.47 5.81
C ALA A 271 12.68 -22.57 7.34
N ARG A 272 13.70 -21.99 7.99
CA ARG A 272 13.83 -21.96 9.46
C ARG A 272 12.63 -21.32 10.14
N VAL A 273 12.10 -20.22 9.61
CA VAL A 273 10.91 -19.55 10.16
C VAL A 273 9.70 -20.48 10.07
N LEU A 274 9.43 -21.08 8.90
CA LEU A 274 8.26 -21.95 8.73
C LEU A 274 8.33 -23.21 9.62
N LEU A 275 9.52 -23.75 9.88
CA LEU A 275 9.74 -24.94 10.70
C LEU A 275 9.67 -24.63 12.20
N THR A 276 10.35 -23.58 12.66
CA THR A 276 10.59 -23.36 14.10
C THR A 276 9.68 -22.32 14.72
N VAL A 277 9.36 -21.26 13.97
CA VAL A 277 8.51 -20.16 14.43
C VAL A 277 7.06 -20.42 14.07
N GLY A 278 6.79 -20.75 12.81
CA GLY A 278 5.45 -20.88 12.24
C GLY A 278 4.87 -19.54 11.78
N VAL A 279 3.63 -19.60 11.29
CA VAL A 279 2.87 -18.46 10.76
C VAL A 279 1.51 -18.41 11.47
N PRO A 280 0.97 -17.22 11.81
CA PRO A 280 -0.39 -17.12 12.33
C PRO A 280 -1.39 -17.77 11.37
N VAL A 281 -2.42 -18.43 11.89
CA VAL A 281 -3.48 -19.01 11.07
C VAL A 281 -4.33 -17.92 10.42
N ALA A 282 -4.64 -16.87 11.20
CA ALA A 282 -5.33 -15.69 10.69
C ALA A 282 -5.01 -14.44 11.52
N VAL A 283 -5.09 -13.29 10.86
CA VAL A 283 -5.27 -11.96 11.43
C VAL A 283 -6.48 -11.38 10.71
N GLU A 284 -7.61 -11.25 11.40
CA GLU A 284 -8.91 -10.95 10.80
C GLU A 284 -8.86 -9.70 9.88
N GLY A 285 -9.20 -9.89 8.60
CA GLY A 285 -9.19 -8.81 7.59
C GLY A 285 -7.82 -8.48 6.99
N PHE A 286 -6.74 -9.13 7.44
CA PHE A 286 -5.36 -8.81 7.03
C PHE A 286 -4.54 -10.04 6.61
N PHE A 287 -4.81 -11.21 7.15
CA PHE A 287 -4.12 -12.45 6.77
C PHE A 287 -4.96 -13.69 7.09
N ALA A 288 -4.96 -14.67 6.21
CA ALA A 288 -5.44 -16.01 6.42
C ALA A 288 -4.51 -16.99 5.71
N LEU A 289 -4.10 -18.06 6.40
CA LEU A 289 -3.09 -18.98 5.94
C LEU A 289 -3.63 -19.96 4.89
N HIS A 290 -2.98 -20.08 3.73
CA HIS A 290 -3.37 -21.09 2.75
C HIS A 290 -2.76 -22.45 3.16
N HIS A 291 -3.53 -23.28 3.88
CA HIS A 291 -3.05 -24.57 4.37
C HIS A 291 -4.15 -25.66 4.33
N PRO A 292 -3.83 -26.93 3.99
CA PRO A 292 -4.78 -28.05 3.81
C PRO A 292 -5.60 -28.43 5.06
N ARG A 293 -5.32 -27.82 6.21
CA ARG A 293 -6.03 -28.15 7.45
C ARG A 293 -7.29 -27.28 7.55
N PRO A 294 -8.42 -27.84 8.00
CA PRO A 294 -9.72 -27.16 7.98
C PRO A 294 -9.80 -25.89 8.83
N ASP A 295 -8.80 -25.63 9.67
CA ASP A 295 -8.70 -24.41 10.49
C ASP A 295 -8.09 -23.21 9.74
N ALA A 296 -7.58 -23.41 8.52
CA ALA A 296 -6.72 -22.41 7.88
C ALA A 296 -7.37 -21.53 6.79
N ILE A 297 -8.57 -21.80 6.27
CA ILE A 297 -9.18 -20.89 5.25
C ILE A 297 -10.63 -20.55 5.58
N ALA A 298 -10.93 -19.24 5.59
CA ALA A 298 -12.26 -18.67 5.86
C ALA A 298 -13.34 -19.03 4.81
N ASP A 299 -12.95 -19.47 3.60
CA ASP A 299 -13.86 -19.83 2.50
C ASP A 299 -14.22 -21.33 2.46
N GLY A 300 -13.66 -22.14 3.37
CA GLY A 300 -13.93 -23.57 3.47
C GLY A 300 -13.30 -24.44 2.37
N THR A 301 -12.46 -23.88 1.50
CA THR A 301 -11.72 -24.68 0.51
C THR A 301 -10.65 -25.53 1.19
N ARG A 302 -10.55 -26.81 0.80
CA ARG A 302 -9.48 -27.71 1.26
C ARG A 302 -8.36 -27.71 0.22
N PRO A 303 -7.29 -26.92 0.39
CA PRO A 303 -6.22 -26.92 -0.60
C PRO A 303 -5.50 -28.27 -0.57
N GLY A 304 -5.14 -28.80 -1.74
CA GLY A 304 -4.49 -30.10 -1.86
C GLY A 304 -2.99 -30.11 -1.57
N THR A 305 -2.36 -28.93 -1.53
CA THR A 305 -0.89 -28.79 -1.49
C THR A 305 -0.48 -27.66 -0.54
N VAL A 306 0.59 -27.89 0.22
CA VAL A 306 1.25 -26.87 1.05
C VAL A 306 2.21 -26.06 0.17
N LEU A 307 2.16 -24.73 0.27
CA LEU A 307 3.00 -23.80 -0.51
C LEU A 307 3.00 -24.06 -2.03
N PRO A 308 1.83 -24.13 -2.70
CA PRO A 308 1.79 -24.39 -4.13
C PRO A 308 2.44 -23.24 -4.92
N PRO A 309 3.07 -23.52 -6.09
CA PRO A 309 3.55 -22.48 -6.99
C PRO A 309 2.42 -21.53 -7.40
N LEU A 310 2.63 -20.23 -7.20
CA LEU A 310 1.58 -19.22 -7.35
C LEU A 310 1.04 -19.15 -8.77
N ALA A 311 1.91 -19.19 -9.78
CA ALA A 311 1.50 -19.19 -11.18
C ALA A 311 0.60 -20.39 -11.53
N ALA A 312 0.93 -21.58 -11.02
CA ALA A 312 0.13 -22.78 -11.22
C ALA A 312 -1.22 -22.68 -10.50
N HIS A 313 -1.24 -22.13 -9.28
CA HIS A 313 -2.47 -21.90 -8.52
C HIS A 313 -3.43 -20.93 -9.24
N LEU A 314 -2.91 -19.82 -9.78
CA LEU A 314 -3.71 -18.86 -10.55
C LEU A 314 -4.29 -19.50 -11.82
N ALA A 315 -3.48 -20.28 -12.54
CA ALA A 315 -3.95 -21.01 -13.73
C ALA A 315 -5.06 -22.03 -13.38
N GLN A 316 -4.91 -22.78 -12.29
CA GLN A 316 -5.91 -23.75 -11.83
C GLN A 316 -7.24 -23.11 -11.43
N THR A 317 -7.21 -21.89 -10.89
CA THR A 317 -8.40 -21.13 -10.48
C THR A 317 -8.99 -20.28 -11.62
N GLY A 318 -8.43 -20.35 -12.82
CA GLY A 318 -8.88 -19.56 -13.97
C GLY A 318 -8.62 -18.05 -13.83
N ARG A 319 -7.72 -17.66 -12.92
CA ARG A 319 -7.32 -16.28 -12.64
C ARG A 319 -6.02 -15.94 -13.37
N GLY A 320 -5.58 -14.68 -13.30
CA GLY A 320 -4.36 -14.23 -13.95
C GLY A 320 -4.38 -14.27 -15.49
N THR A 321 -5.55 -14.38 -16.11
CA THR A 321 -5.69 -14.51 -17.58
C THR A 321 -5.43 -13.20 -18.34
N ARG A 322 -5.47 -12.05 -17.64
CA ARG A 322 -5.25 -10.71 -18.20
C ARG A 322 -3.87 -10.15 -17.86
N VAL A 323 -2.98 -10.98 -17.33
CA VAL A 323 -1.67 -10.58 -16.83
C VAL A 323 -0.72 -10.31 -17.99
N ALA A 324 -0.03 -9.17 -17.96
CA ALA A 324 1.01 -8.84 -18.92
C ALA A 324 2.25 -9.74 -18.72
N GLU A 325 3.05 -9.93 -19.78
CA GLU A 325 4.18 -10.88 -19.79
C GLU A 325 5.14 -10.67 -18.61
N ARG A 326 5.51 -9.42 -18.36
CA ARG A 326 6.43 -9.03 -17.28
C ARG A 326 5.92 -9.51 -15.92
N GLU A 327 4.67 -9.23 -15.60
CA GLU A 327 4.05 -9.60 -14.34
C GLU A 327 3.93 -11.12 -14.23
N ARG A 328 3.63 -11.82 -15.33
CA ARG A 328 3.57 -13.30 -15.33
C ARG A 328 4.93 -13.93 -15.02
N LEU A 329 6.01 -13.42 -15.62
CA LEU A 329 7.37 -13.87 -15.35
C LEU A 329 7.76 -13.63 -13.88
N ALA A 330 7.30 -12.52 -13.30
CA ALA A 330 7.57 -12.21 -11.89
C ALA A 330 6.90 -13.19 -10.90
N LEU A 331 5.92 -14.00 -11.33
CA LEU A 331 5.28 -15.03 -10.51
C LEU A 331 6.08 -16.33 -10.42
N ALA A 332 7.04 -16.56 -11.34
CA ALA A 332 7.76 -17.83 -11.42
C ALA A 332 8.44 -18.26 -10.10
N PRO A 333 9.11 -17.38 -9.34
CA PRO A 333 9.73 -17.74 -8.06
C PRO A 333 8.77 -17.66 -6.86
N GLN A 334 7.44 -17.55 -7.06
CA GLN A 334 6.52 -17.29 -5.96
C GLN A 334 5.74 -18.52 -5.51
N LEU A 335 5.67 -18.74 -4.19
CA LEU A 335 4.87 -19.79 -3.55
C LEU A 335 3.76 -19.19 -2.71
N LEU A 336 2.55 -19.73 -2.80
CA LEU A 336 1.39 -19.23 -2.07
C LEU A 336 1.48 -19.57 -0.57
N LEU A 337 1.49 -18.54 0.28
CA LEU A 337 1.46 -18.67 1.73
C LEU A 337 0.05 -18.47 2.29
N GLY A 338 -0.72 -17.53 1.75
CA GLY A 338 -2.01 -17.13 2.32
C GLY A 338 -2.75 -16.12 1.48
N THR A 339 -3.70 -15.43 2.10
CA THR A 339 -4.46 -14.34 1.51
C THR A 339 -4.72 -13.26 2.54
N ASP A 340 -4.90 -12.01 2.12
CA ASP A 340 -5.41 -10.93 2.96
C ASP A 340 -6.93 -10.70 2.79
N GLY A 341 -7.62 -11.64 2.16
CA GLY A 341 -9.05 -11.59 1.83
C GLY A 341 -9.33 -11.38 0.35
N TRP A 342 -8.34 -10.91 -0.42
CA TRP A 342 -8.43 -10.86 -1.89
C TRP A 342 -7.08 -11.13 -2.56
N ALA A 343 -6.04 -10.42 -2.16
CA ALA A 343 -4.70 -10.65 -2.68
C ALA A 343 -4.15 -11.96 -2.11
N LEU A 344 -3.28 -12.60 -2.90
CA LEU A 344 -2.58 -13.80 -2.52
C LEU A 344 -1.24 -13.40 -1.88
N ILE A 345 -1.04 -13.77 -0.63
CA ILE A 345 0.22 -13.56 0.08
C ILE A 345 1.18 -14.67 -0.32
N ALA A 346 2.32 -14.30 -0.87
CA ALA A 346 3.29 -15.21 -1.46
C ALA A 346 4.71 -15.00 -0.91
N LEU A 347 5.47 -16.10 -0.88
CA LEU A 347 6.91 -16.12 -0.60
C LEU A 347 7.65 -16.09 -1.93
N ASP A 348 8.51 -15.10 -2.13
CA ASP A 348 9.41 -14.99 -3.28
C ASP A 348 10.69 -15.77 -2.97
N THR A 349 10.89 -16.93 -3.61
CA THR A 349 12.05 -17.80 -3.35
C THR A 349 13.35 -17.24 -3.89
N ALA A 350 13.31 -16.30 -4.84
CA ALA A 350 14.51 -15.70 -5.42
C ALA A 350 15.15 -14.67 -4.49
N CYS A 351 14.35 -13.93 -3.71
CA CYS A 351 14.85 -12.88 -2.81
C CYS A 351 14.44 -13.02 -1.34
N GLY A 352 13.57 -13.98 -1.00
CA GLY A 352 13.06 -14.23 0.34
C GLY A 352 11.89 -13.34 0.78
N ALA A 353 11.51 -12.33 -0.02
CA ALA A 353 10.49 -11.36 0.32
C ALA A 353 9.08 -11.95 0.40
N VAL A 354 8.22 -11.31 1.20
CA VAL A 354 6.78 -11.57 1.23
C VAL A 354 6.08 -10.54 0.36
N ARG A 355 5.21 -10.99 -0.54
CA ARG A 355 4.46 -10.14 -1.48
C ARG A 355 2.96 -10.40 -1.40
N ALA A 356 2.15 -9.37 -1.60
CA ALA A 356 0.71 -9.49 -1.81
C ALA A 356 0.43 -9.33 -3.31
N VAL A 357 -0.05 -10.39 -3.95
CA VAL A 357 -0.26 -10.46 -5.39
C VAL A 357 -1.75 -10.39 -5.71
N ASP A 358 -2.14 -9.43 -6.54
CA ASP A 358 -3.50 -9.36 -7.06
C ASP A 358 -3.77 -10.58 -7.99
N PRO A 359 -4.82 -11.37 -7.73
CA PRO A 359 -5.07 -12.59 -8.50
C PRO A 359 -5.49 -12.35 -9.95
N ASP A 360 -6.00 -11.17 -10.31
CA ASP A 360 -6.46 -10.88 -11.67
C ASP A 360 -5.38 -10.23 -12.55
N TYR A 361 -4.60 -9.33 -11.96
CA TYR A 361 -3.61 -8.52 -12.65
C TYR A 361 -2.17 -8.93 -12.37
N ALA A 362 -1.93 -9.81 -11.39
CA ALA A 362 -0.61 -10.24 -10.92
C ALA A 362 0.33 -9.08 -10.53
N THR A 363 -0.23 -7.90 -10.27
CA THR A 363 0.50 -6.80 -9.67
C THR A 363 0.81 -7.17 -8.23
N ALA A 364 2.05 -6.93 -7.81
CA ALA A 364 2.54 -7.33 -6.50
C ALA A 364 2.90 -6.11 -5.66
N ARG A 365 2.36 -6.05 -4.43
CA ARG A 365 2.82 -5.12 -3.39
C ARG A 365 3.85 -5.82 -2.52
N HIS A 366 4.93 -5.13 -2.18
CA HIS A 366 5.86 -5.64 -1.18
C HIS A 366 5.21 -5.60 0.20
N CYS A 367 5.25 -6.72 0.93
CA CYS A 367 4.80 -6.78 2.32
C CYS A 367 5.99 -6.58 3.25
N ASN A 368 6.99 -7.46 3.15
CA ASN A 368 8.16 -7.46 4.03
C ASN A 368 9.37 -8.10 3.33
N ALA A 369 10.57 -7.75 3.79
CA ALA A 369 11.83 -8.31 3.30
C ALA A 369 11.96 -9.83 3.52
N GLY A 370 11.18 -10.40 4.45
CA GLY A 370 11.12 -11.84 4.66
C GLY A 370 10.04 -12.29 5.65
N PRO A 371 9.82 -13.60 5.80
CA PRO A 371 8.73 -14.16 6.61
C PRO A 371 8.86 -13.85 8.11
N ALA A 372 10.08 -13.79 8.66
CA ALA A 372 10.28 -13.42 10.07
C ALA A 372 9.76 -12.00 10.36
N ALA A 373 10.10 -11.03 9.50
CA ALA A 373 9.60 -9.67 9.58
C ALA A 373 8.08 -9.62 9.38
N PHE A 374 7.56 -10.35 8.39
CA PHE A 374 6.12 -10.42 8.13
C PHE A 374 5.32 -10.91 9.33
N VAL A 375 5.69 -12.04 9.95
CA VAL A 375 4.96 -12.58 11.11
C VAL A 375 5.13 -11.71 12.36
N ARG A 376 6.28 -11.03 12.54
CA ARG A 376 6.47 -10.03 13.60
C ARG A 376 5.52 -8.84 13.39
N SER A 377 5.41 -8.32 12.17
CA SER A 377 4.51 -7.21 11.85
C SER A 377 3.04 -7.60 12.01
N LEU A 378 2.65 -8.81 11.60
CA LEU A 378 1.29 -9.32 11.85
C LEU A 378 0.99 -9.44 13.35
N ALA A 379 1.92 -9.96 14.16
CA ALA A 379 1.74 -10.08 15.61
C ALA A 379 1.65 -8.72 16.32
N LEU A 380 2.48 -7.77 15.90
CA LEU A 380 2.42 -6.38 16.35
C LEU A 380 1.04 -5.79 16.03
N PHE A 381 0.61 -5.90 14.78
CA PHE A 381 -0.64 -5.32 14.30
C PHE A 381 -1.87 -5.94 14.98
N ALA A 382 -1.91 -7.27 15.10
CA ALA A 382 -2.99 -7.99 15.78
C ALA A 382 -3.14 -7.60 17.26
N GLY A 383 -2.02 -7.26 17.91
CA GLY A 383 -2.04 -6.76 19.29
C GLY A 383 -2.44 -5.29 19.44
N TRP A 384 -2.22 -4.51 18.38
CA TRP A 384 -2.44 -3.08 18.37
C TRP A 384 -3.87 -2.70 17.96
N LEU A 385 -4.42 -3.38 16.93
CA LEU A 385 -5.70 -3.04 16.31
C LEU A 385 -6.90 -2.95 17.30
N PRO A 386 -7.05 -3.86 18.29
CA PRO A 386 -8.17 -3.79 19.25
C PRO A 386 -8.16 -2.53 20.14
N GLY A 387 -7.07 -1.78 20.18
CA GLY A 387 -6.96 -0.53 20.94
C GLY A 387 -7.46 0.71 20.21
N LEU A 388 -7.84 0.62 18.93
CA LEU A 388 -8.33 1.75 18.14
C LEU A 388 -9.78 2.18 18.40
N PRO A 389 -10.75 1.26 18.61
CA PRO A 389 -12.15 1.64 18.74
C PRO A 389 -12.37 2.68 19.85
N GLY A 390 -13.09 3.75 19.52
CA GLY A 390 -13.46 4.81 20.45
C GLY A 390 -12.42 5.92 20.63
N LEU A 391 -11.24 5.82 20.02
CA LEU A 391 -10.26 6.91 20.02
C LEU A 391 -10.76 8.13 19.24
N ASP A 392 -10.50 9.33 19.78
CA ASP A 392 -10.64 10.56 19.01
C ASP A 392 -9.51 10.68 17.96
N PRO A 393 -9.62 11.59 16.96
CA PRO A 393 -8.63 11.67 15.89
C PRO A 393 -7.20 11.99 16.32
N ARG A 394 -6.99 12.68 17.46
CA ARG A 394 -5.63 12.95 17.97
C ARG A 394 -5.05 11.72 18.65
N ALA A 395 -5.84 11.04 19.49
CA ALA A 395 -5.42 9.80 20.13
C ALA A 395 -5.15 8.71 19.08
N ALA A 396 -6.02 8.57 18.08
CA ALA A 396 -5.80 7.70 16.93
C ALA A 396 -4.53 8.09 16.16
N GLY A 397 -4.29 9.38 15.93
CA GLY A 397 -3.09 9.88 15.26
C GLY A 397 -1.80 9.48 15.99
N THR A 398 -1.77 9.60 17.31
CA THR A 398 -0.64 9.13 18.14
C THR A 398 -0.44 7.62 18.01
N ALA A 399 -1.52 6.83 18.11
CA ALA A 399 -1.46 5.38 18.00
C ALA A 399 -0.95 4.92 16.62
N VAL A 400 -1.37 5.57 15.53
CA VAL A 400 -0.91 5.26 14.17
C VAL A 400 0.57 5.65 13.98
N ALA A 401 1.01 6.78 14.55
CA ALA A 401 2.42 7.16 14.52
C ALA A 401 3.32 6.17 15.28
N GLU A 402 2.82 5.58 16.37
CA GLU A 402 3.51 4.52 17.12
C GLU A 402 3.60 3.22 16.31
N LEU A 403 2.49 2.76 15.73
CA LEU A 403 2.48 1.60 14.83
C LEU A 403 3.47 1.78 13.68
N GLN A 404 3.45 2.93 13.04
CA GLN A 404 4.33 3.25 11.91
C GLN A 404 5.82 3.14 12.31
N ARG A 405 6.20 3.67 13.47
CA ARG A 405 7.58 3.53 13.99
C ARG A 405 7.92 2.07 14.30
N ALA A 406 7.00 1.33 14.91
CA ALA A 406 7.21 -0.06 15.29
C ALA A 406 7.35 -0.98 14.05
N LEU A 407 6.54 -0.76 13.00
CA LEU A 407 6.67 -1.46 11.72
C LEU A 407 8.00 -1.17 11.04
N ALA A 408 8.43 0.10 10.99
CA ALA A 408 9.71 0.48 10.41
C ALA A 408 10.91 -0.11 11.20
N ALA A 409 10.77 -0.27 12.51
CA ALA A 409 11.77 -0.91 13.35
C ALA A 409 11.86 -2.44 13.14
N ILE A 410 10.78 -3.08 12.70
CA ILE A 410 10.80 -4.50 12.30
C ILE A 410 11.40 -4.64 10.91
N ASP A 411 10.96 -3.79 9.98
CA ASP A 411 11.38 -3.82 8.59
C ASP A 411 11.18 -2.44 7.94
N PRO A 412 12.25 -1.68 7.67
CA PRO A 412 12.11 -0.35 7.09
C PRO A 412 11.63 -0.40 5.64
N THR A 413 11.81 -1.52 4.94
CA THR A 413 11.46 -1.65 3.51
C THR A 413 9.96 -1.54 3.26
N VAL A 414 9.14 -1.73 4.30
CA VAL A 414 7.67 -1.64 4.21
C VAL A 414 7.17 -0.23 3.88
N PHE A 415 8.01 0.79 4.05
CA PHE A 415 7.70 2.19 3.73
C PHE A 415 8.57 2.79 2.61
N ASP A 416 9.36 1.96 1.91
CA ASP A 416 10.16 2.40 0.75
C ASP A 416 9.30 2.78 -0.46
N ASP A 417 8.03 2.39 -0.49
CA ASP A 417 7.07 2.79 -1.51
C ASP A 417 5.68 2.94 -0.86
N PRO A 418 4.92 4.03 -1.10
CA PRO A 418 3.55 4.18 -0.59
C PRO A 418 2.56 3.14 -1.14
N GLU A 419 2.94 2.37 -2.17
CA GLU A 419 2.17 1.24 -2.68
C GLU A 419 2.52 -0.09 -1.98
N ASN A 420 3.50 -0.11 -1.06
CA ASN A 420 3.75 -1.28 -0.24
C ASN A 420 2.55 -1.59 0.65
N TRP A 421 2.37 -2.87 0.96
CA TRP A 421 1.16 -3.38 1.60
C TRP A 421 0.88 -2.71 2.96
N TRP A 422 1.90 -2.63 3.83
CA TRP A 422 1.78 -1.91 5.11
C TRP A 422 1.66 -0.40 4.93
N ALA A 423 2.32 0.20 3.94
CA ALA A 423 2.20 1.63 3.66
C ALA A 423 0.76 2.01 3.31
N VAL A 424 0.08 1.19 2.50
CA VAL A 424 -1.34 1.36 2.16
C VAL A 424 -2.25 1.21 3.37
N ILE A 425 -2.01 0.23 4.25
CA ILE A 425 -2.78 0.06 5.49
C ILE A 425 -2.61 1.27 6.41
N VAL A 426 -1.36 1.69 6.66
CA VAL A 426 -1.05 2.82 7.53
C VAL A 426 -1.59 4.13 6.95
N GLU A 427 -1.56 4.31 5.64
CA GLU A 427 -2.20 5.45 4.98
C GLU A 427 -3.71 5.49 5.22
N GLN A 428 -4.41 4.36 5.04
CA GLN A 428 -5.85 4.29 5.31
C GLN A 428 -6.17 4.60 6.78
N LEU A 429 -5.33 4.14 7.73
CA LEU A 429 -5.46 4.50 9.15
C LEU A 429 -5.27 6.02 9.37
N TRP A 430 -4.28 6.64 8.72
CA TRP A 430 -4.10 8.09 8.75
C TRP A 430 -5.26 8.86 8.15
N ASP A 431 -5.91 8.30 7.14
CA ASP A 431 -7.07 8.90 6.49
C ASP A 431 -8.36 8.71 7.31
N GLY A 432 -8.33 7.86 8.33
CA GLY A 432 -9.47 7.52 9.19
C GLY A 432 -10.42 6.52 8.54
N LEU A 433 -9.91 5.65 7.67
CA LEU A 433 -10.69 4.69 6.88
C LEU A 433 -10.65 3.26 7.42
N LEU A 434 -9.77 2.98 8.40
CA LEU A 434 -9.62 1.70 9.09
C LEU A 434 -9.71 1.84 10.61
#